data_AF-A0A5C2LHW6-F1
#
_entry.id   AF-A0A5C2LHW6-F1
#
_cell.length_a   1.000
_cell.length_b   1.000
_cell.length_c   1.000
_cell.angle_alpha   90.00
_cell.angle_beta   90.00
_cell.angle_gamma   90.00
#
_symmetry.space_group_name_H-M   'P 1'
#
loop_
_entity.id
_entity.type
_entity.pdbx_description
1 polymer ?
#
loop_
_entity_poly.entity_id
_entity_poly.type
_entity_poly.pdbx_seq_one_letter_code
_entity_poly.pdbx_strand_id
1 'polypeptide(L)' 'MAKRRTFAIISHPDAGKTTITEKVLLFGQAIQTAGTVKVVVPVSTRNPTGWRWKSSVVSRSPPR' A
#
# COMPACT_ATOMS: atom_id res chain seq x y z
N MET A 1 -1.89 6.45 36.61
CA MET A 1 -2.23 5.30 35.75
C MET A 1 -1.98 5.65 34.29
N ALA A 2 -1.10 4.95 33.59
CA ALA A 2 -0.82 5.21 32.17
C ALA A 2 -1.58 4.21 31.28
N LYS A 3 -2.61 4.69 30.56
CA LYS A 3 -3.49 3.86 29.69
C LYS A 3 -3.26 4.10 28.18
N ARG A 4 -2.27 4.89 27.78
CA ARG A 4 -1.98 5.19 26.37
C ARG A 4 -0.85 4.31 25.85
N ARG A 5 -1.07 3.67 24.70
CA ARG A 5 -0.04 2.94 23.94
C ARG A 5 -0.01 3.47 22.51
N THR A 6 1.11 4.04 22.11
CA THR A 6 1.36 4.55 20.74
C THR A 6 2.32 3.58 20.06
N PHE A 7 1.96 3.09 18.87
CA PHE A 7 2.78 2.15 18.10
C PHE A 7 2.58 2.34 16.61
N ALA A 8 3.52 1.84 15.81
CA ALA A 8 3.49 1.88 14.35
C ALA A 8 3.88 0.51 13.77
N ILE A 9 3.38 0.19 12.58
CA ILE A 9 3.67 -1.07 11.88
C ILE A 9 4.59 -0.77 10.68
N ILE A 10 5.81 -1.33 10.67
CA ILE A 10 6.82 -1.16 9.61
C ILE A 10 7.22 -2.54 9.08
N SER A 11 7.24 -2.70 7.76
CA SER A 11 7.48 -3.95 7.02
C SER A 11 7.53 -3.67 5.50
N HIS A 12 7.74 -4.71 4.70
CA HIS A 12 7.78 -4.64 3.23
C HIS A 12 6.39 -4.32 2.64
N PRO A 13 6.26 -3.62 1.49
CA PRO A 13 4.98 -3.31 0.85
C PRO A 13 4.02 -4.49 0.71
N ASP A 14 4.54 -5.70 0.47
CA ASP A 14 3.72 -6.90 0.26
C ASP A 14 3.48 -7.73 1.53
N ALA A 15 4.01 -7.31 2.69
CA ALA A 15 3.91 -8.06 3.94
C ALA A 15 2.53 -7.98 4.62
N GLY A 16 1.53 -7.37 3.97
CA GLY A 16 0.16 -7.35 4.47
C GLY A 16 -0.07 -6.47 5.70
N LYS A 17 0.65 -5.33 5.82
CA LYS A 17 0.47 -4.36 6.92
C LYS A 17 -0.99 -3.96 7.11
N THR A 18 -1.67 -3.69 6.00
CA THR A 18 -3.07 -3.28 5.95
C THR A 18 -3.98 -4.34 6.57
N THR A 19 -3.75 -5.62 6.24
CA THR A 19 -4.48 -6.76 6.80
C THR A 19 -4.32 -6.86 8.31
N ILE A 20 -3.10 -6.63 8.83
CA ILE A 20 -2.87 -6.61 10.28
C ILE A 20 -3.53 -5.38 10.93
N THR A 21 -3.43 -4.20 10.31
CA THR A 21 -4.09 -2.98 10.81
C THR A 21 -5.60 -3.14 10.91
N GLU A 22 -6.24 -3.76 9.92
CA GLU A 22 -7.67 -4.06 9.94
C GLU A 22 -8.06 -4.97 11.09
N LYS A 23 -7.32 -6.05 11.31
CA LYS A 23 -7.58 -6.97 12.43
C LYS A 23 -7.43 -6.28 13.78
N VAL A 24 -6.38 -5.47 13.97
CA VAL A 24 -6.14 -4.73 15.22
C VAL A 24 -7.28 -3.76 15.51
N LEU A 25 -7.76 -3.03 14.51
CA LEU A 25 -8.88 -2.10 14.68
C LEU A 25 -10.20 -2.82 14.93
N LEU A 26 -10.43 -3.99 14.32
CA LEU A 26 -11.62 -4.81 14.54
C LEU A 26 -11.65 -5.35 15.99
N PHE A 27 -10.55 -5.93 16.47
CA PHE A 27 -10.44 -6.41 17.85
C PHE A 27 -10.49 -5.27 18.88
N GLY A 28 -10.02 -4.08 18.50
CA GLY A 28 -10.13 -2.86 19.31
C GLY A 28 -11.49 -2.17 19.24
N GLN A 29 -12.50 -2.75 18.57
CA GLN A 29 -13.83 -2.15 18.32
C GLN A 29 -13.79 -0.77 17.66
N ALA A 30 -12.67 -0.41 17.02
CA ALA A 30 -12.49 0.85 16.32
C ALA A 30 -13.10 0.84 14.91
N ILE A 31 -13.32 -0.36 14.34
CA ILE A 31 -14.10 -0.57 13.11
C ILE A 31 -15.08 -1.73 13.32
N GLN A 32 -16.27 -1.65 12.73
CA GLN A 32 -17.30 -2.69 12.85
C GLN A 32 -17.10 -3.85 11.86
N THR A 33 -16.32 -3.66 10.80
CA THR A 33 -16.11 -4.65 9.72
C THR A 33 -14.71 -4.51 9.14
N ALA A 34 -14.07 -5.63 8.83
CA ALA A 34 -12.76 -5.66 8.14
C ALA A 34 -12.89 -5.19 6.68
N GLY A 35 -11.81 -4.65 6.09
CA GLY A 35 -11.77 -4.15 4.70
C GLY A 35 -12.01 -2.64 4.50
N THR A 36 -12.40 -1.90 5.53
CA THR A 36 -12.59 -0.44 5.47
C THR A 36 -11.25 0.31 5.38
N VAL A 37 -10.17 -0.29 5.86
CA VAL A 37 -8.83 0.31 5.90
C VAL A 37 -8.06 -0.06 4.63
N LYS A 38 -8.67 0.22 3.47
CA LYS A 38 -8.02 0.02 2.18
C LYS A 38 -7.05 1.17 1.94
N VAL A 39 -5.75 0.88 1.94
CA VAL A 39 -4.73 1.84 1.50
C VAL A 39 -4.98 2.12 0.03
N VAL A 40 -5.34 3.36 -0.29
CA VAL A 40 -5.32 3.85 -1.66
C VAL A 40 -3.87 3.86 -2.08
N VAL A 41 -3.46 2.82 -2.82
CA VAL A 41 -2.18 2.83 -3.50
C VAL A 41 -2.28 3.95 -4.52
N PRO A 42 -1.52 5.05 -4.41
CA PRO A 42 -1.48 6.01 -5.50
C PRO A 42 -0.99 5.24 -6.71
N VAL A 43 -1.78 5.23 -7.79
CA VAL A 43 -1.39 4.59 -9.03
C VAL A 43 -0.04 5.16 -9.45
N SER A 44 1.03 4.40 -9.24
CA SER A 44 2.39 4.80 -9.54
C SER A 44 2.63 4.69 -11.04
N THR A 45 1.92 5.48 -11.86
CA THR A 45 2.29 5.63 -13.28
C THR A 45 1.73 6.86 -13.99
N ARG A 46 1.60 8.00 -13.34
CA ARG A 46 1.62 9.27 -14.07
C ARG A 46 2.64 10.21 -13.45
N ASN A 47 3.85 10.13 -13.99
CA ASN A 47 4.86 11.14 -13.78
C ASN A 47 4.34 12.44 -14.43
N PRO A 48 4.06 13.52 -13.69
CA PRO A 48 3.47 14.74 -14.25
C PRO A 48 4.39 15.41 -15.28
N THR A 49 5.67 15.04 -15.26
CA THR A 49 6.77 15.62 -16.05
C THR A 49 7.24 14.73 -17.20
N GLY A 50 6.53 13.64 -17.53
CA GLY A 50 6.81 12.82 -18.73
C GLY A 50 8.05 11.92 -18.69
N TRP A 51 8.84 11.94 -17.61
CA TRP A 51 9.99 11.02 -17.48
C TRP A 51 9.54 9.60 -17.14
N ARG A 52 9.99 8.61 -17.92
CA ARG A 52 9.72 7.17 -17.73
C ARG A 52 11.04 6.42 -17.52
N TRP A 53 11.12 5.60 -16.47
CA TRP A 53 12.27 4.73 -16.21
C TRP A 53 12.50 3.75 -17.38
N LYS A 54 13.75 3.64 -17.85
CA LYS A 54 14.15 2.87 -19.04
C LYS A 54 14.27 1.35 -18.82
N SER A 55 13.78 0.80 -17.71
CA SER A 55 13.91 -0.64 -17.41
C SER A 55 12.83 -1.52 -18.03
N SER A 56 11.86 -0.94 -18.76
CA SER A 56 10.75 -1.70 -19.36
C SER A 56 10.33 -1.14 -20.73
N VAL A 57 11.29 -0.99 -21.65
CA VAL A 57 11.00 -0.97 -23.08
C VAL A 57 11.23 -2.39 -23.57
N VAL A 58 10.15 -3.16 -23.72
CA VAL A 58 10.18 -4.41 -24.47
C VAL A 58 10.49 -4.02 -25.92
N SER A 59 11.62 -4.48 -26.43
CA SER A 59 12.05 -4.28 -27.82
C SER A 59 11.07 -4.99 -28.75
N ARG A 60 10.10 -4.26 -29.31
CA ARG A 60 9.36 -4.74 -30.48
C ARG A 60 10.15 -4.34 -31.73
N SER A 61 10.82 -5.31 -32.33
CA SER A 61 11.41 -5.20 -33.66
C SER A 61 10.30 -5.00 -34.70
N PRO A 62 10.43 -4.05 -35.65
CA PRO A 62 9.48 -3.92 -36.76
C PRO A 62 9.69 -5.05 -37.80
N PRO A 63 8.62 -5.53 -38.45
CA PRO A 63 8.74 -6.49 -39.54
C PRO A 63 9.31 -5.81 -40.80
N ARG A 64 10.01 -6.61 -41.62
CA ARG A 64 10.62 -6.18 -42.89
C ARG A 64 9.61 -5.71 -43.91
#